data_AF-A0A4P9YE34-F1
#
_entry.id   AF-A0A4P9YE34-F1
#
_cell.length_a   1.000
_cell.length_b   1.000
_cell.length_c   1.000
_cell.angle_alpha   90.00
_cell.angle_beta   90.00
_cell.angle_gamma   90.00
#
_symmetry.space_group_name_H-M   'P 1'
#
loop_
_entity.id
_entity.type
_entity.pdbx_description
1 polymer ?
#
loop_
_entity_poly.entity_id
_entity_poly.type
_entity_poly.pdbx_seq_one_letter_code
_entity_poly.pdbx_strand_id
1 'polypeptide(L)'
;MKKKQIWRKHAQVEEIIAGQEELENQKRTTGILDDLKDEELFVLDATEDKTIRKGLKRLRVDEILQPQSRYEALRNKPFKELSKSEKKEMRVQNKMISRNTEKQIREMLTKPKPSVNKKGAAPALVSGAYDVWADEVPGLETVRVKRKTPLPASVDLEAVSLPHPGQSYNPDAKDHADVVIAAAYEEVKKEKEKEKYKAKIVVDRRRDYDDYDLKGLMKLLSETVEEEETNGEVEEGFRKVNVDP
;
A
#
# COMPACT_ATOMS: atom_id res chain seq x y z
N MET A 1 -38.82 -27.11 -50.51
CA MET A 1 -37.61 -26.30 -50.82
C MET A 1 -37.39 -25.22 -49.76
N LYS A 2 -36.70 -25.48 -48.64
CA LYS A 2 -36.31 -24.46 -47.65
C LYS A 2 -35.10 -24.93 -46.82
N LYS A 3 -33.90 -25.00 -47.44
CA LYS A 3 -32.67 -25.42 -46.73
C LYS A 3 -31.46 -24.51 -46.95
N LYS A 4 -31.61 -23.32 -47.57
CA LYS A 4 -30.50 -22.45 -47.97
C LYS A 4 -30.54 -21.01 -47.43
N GLN A 5 -31.38 -20.69 -46.45
CA GLN A 5 -31.55 -19.31 -45.95
C GLN A 5 -30.99 -19.03 -44.54
N ILE A 6 -30.43 -20.04 -43.86
CA ILE A 6 -29.99 -19.89 -42.46
C ILE A 6 -28.62 -19.21 -42.34
N TRP A 7 -27.69 -19.48 -43.25
CA TRP A 7 -26.34 -18.88 -43.25
C TRP A 7 -26.32 -17.36 -43.44
N ARG A 8 -27.30 -16.78 -44.13
CA ARG A 8 -27.43 -15.32 -44.31
C ARG A 8 -27.94 -14.60 -43.05
N LYS A 9 -28.55 -15.32 -42.10
CA LYS A 9 -29.10 -14.75 -40.86
C LYS A 9 -28.14 -14.84 -39.67
N HIS A 10 -27.09 -15.66 -39.77
CA HIS A 10 -26.07 -15.81 -38.73
C HIS A 10 -24.70 -15.24 -39.13
N ALA A 11 -24.56 -14.70 -40.34
CA ALA A 11 -23.44 -13.84 -40.68
C ALA A 11 -23.66 -12.50 -39.98
N GLN A 12 -23.03 -12.31 -38.83
CA GLN A 12 -23.07 -11.04 -38.09
C GLN A 12 -22.19 -10.02 -38.83
N VAL A 13 -22.75 -9.42 -39.87
CA VAL A 13 -22.04 -8.40 -40.68
C VAL A 13 -21.66 -7.20 -39.83
N GLU A 14 -22.48 -6.87 -38.82
CA GLU A 14 -22.21 -5.79 -37.86
C GLU A 14 -20.95 -6.04 -37.04
N GLU A 15 -20.69 -7.28 -36.61
CA GLU A 15 -19.47 -7.65 -35.87
C GLU A 15 -18.23 -7.51 -36.76
N ILE A 16 -18.34 -7.90 -38.04
CA ILE A 16 -17.26 -7.75 -39.02
C ILE A 16 -16.95 -6.27 -39.28
N ILE A 17 -17.99 -5.43 -39.42
CA ILE A 17 -17.82 -3.99 -39.63
C ILE A 17 -17.19 -3.33 -38.40
N ALA A 18 -17.67 -3.64 -37.19
CA ALA A 18 -17.11 -3.13 -35.95
C ALA A 18 -15.63 -3.52 -35.80
N GLY A 19 -15.27 -4.78 -36.11
CA GLY A 19 -13.88 -5.23 -36.12
C GLY A 19 -13.01 -4.52 -37.16
N GLN A 20 -13.55 -4.19 -38.34
CA GLN A 20 -12.83 -3.43 -39.37
C GLN A 20 -12.61 -1.97 -38.96
N GLU A 21 -13.62 -1.33 -38.36
CA GLU A 21 -13.52 0.04 -37.87
C GLU A 21 -12.51 0.16 -36.71
N GLU A 22 -12.48 -0.83 -35.82
CA GLU A 22 -11.49 -0.90 -34.75
C GLU A 22 -10.05 -1.07 -35.28
N LEU A 23 -9.85 -1.91 -36.30
CA LEU A 23 -8.55 -2.05 -36.97
C LEU A 23 -8.11 -0.74 -37.66
N GLU A 24 -9.04 0.01 -38.27
CA GLU A 24 -8.72 1.32 -38.82
C GLU A 24 -8.37 2.35 -37.74
N ASN A 25 -9.06 2.33 -36.61
CA ASN A 25 -8.79 3.23 -35.49
C ASN A 25 -7.43 2.93 -34.83
N GLN A 26 -7.05 1.66 -34.73
CA GLN A 26 -5.70 1.26 -34.28
C GLN A 26 -4.62 1.81 -35.23
N LYS A 27 -4.81 1.65 -36.55
CA LYS A 27 -3.90 2.21 -37.57
C LYS A 27 -3.74 3.73 -37.47
N ARG A 28 -4.81 4.47 -37.14
CA ARG A 28 -4.77 5.94 -37.00
C ARG A 28 -4.00 6.41 -35.77
N THR A 29 -4.06 5.66 -34.68
CA THR A 29 -3.59 6.11 -33.36
C THR A 29 -2.21 5.59 -33.01
N THR A 30 -2.00 4.28 -33.13
CA THR A 30 -0.83 3.57 -32.60
C THR A 30 -0.07 2.81 -33.68
N GLY A 31 -0.66 2.60 -34.86
CA GLY A 31 -0.15 1.67 -35.86
C GLY A 31 -0.68 0.26 -35.63
N ILE A 32 -0.30 -0.71 -36.47
CA ILE A 32 -0.66 -2.12 -36.26
C ILE A 32 0.20 -2.66 -35.12
N LEU A 33 -0.43 -3.13 -34.04
CA LEU A 33 0.28 -3.66 -32.86
C LEU A 33 1.20 -4.84 -33.18
N ASP A 34 0.83 -5.65 -34.18
CA ASP A 34 1.62 -6.82 -34.59
C ASP A 34 2.93 -6.45 -35.32
N ASP A 35 3.04 -5.24 -35.86
CA ASP A 35 4.23 -4.77 -36.59
C ASP A 35 5.22 -4.04 -35.67
N LEU A 36 4.79 -3.63 -34.48
CA LEU A 36 5.60 -2.94 -33.49
C LEU A 36 6.46 -3.93 -32.70
N LYS A 37 7.70 -3.54 -32.39
CA LYS A 37 8.58 -4.37 -31.54
C LYS A 37 8.19 -4.18 -30.07
N ASP A 38 8.40 -5.22 -29.28
CA ASP A 38 8.17 -5.20 -27.82
C ASP A 38 8.90 -4.04 -27.11
N GLU A 39 10.05 -3.61 -27.62
CA GLU A 39 10.84 -2.49 -27.08
C GLU A 39 10.15 -1.12 -27.24
N GLU A 40 9.31 -0.96 -28.26
CA GLU A 40 8.52 0.26 -28.49
C GLU A 40 7.18 0.21 -27.75
N LEU A 41 6.63 -1.00 -27.58
CA LEU A 41 5.40 -1.26 -26.82
C LEU A 41 5.61 -1.09 -25.31
N PHE A 42 6.79 -1.44 -24.81
CA PHE A 42 7.08 -1.48 -23.39
C PHE A 42 8.34 -0.72 -23.03
N VAL A 43 8.17 0.42 -22.34
CA VAL A 43 9.27 1.09 -21.65
C VAL A 43 9.44 0.47 -20.27
N LEU A 44 10.49 -0.34 -20.10
CA LEU A 44 10.89 -0.79 -18.77
C LEU A 44 11.56 0.37 -18.03
N ASP A 45 10.76 1.13 -17.30
CA ASP A 45 11.27 2.13 -16.36
C ASP A 45 11.92 1.42 -15.16
N ALA A 46 13.22 1.12 -15.31
CA ALA A 46 14.07 0.61 -14.25
C ALA A 46 14.70 1.74 -13.41
N THR A 47 14.31 3.00 -13.63
CA THR A 47 14.79 4.10 -12.82
C THR A 47 14.03 4.10 -11.50
N GLU A 48 14.63 3.48 -10.48
CA GLU A 48 14.10 3.59 -9.14
C GLU A 48 14.12 5.07 -8.72
N ASP A 49 12.95 5.65 -8.50
CA ASP A 49 12.81 6.99 -7.90
C ASP A 49 13.35 6.98 -6.47
N LYS A 50 14.67 7.22 -6.35
CA LYS A 50 15.42 7.29 -5.08
C LYS A 50 14.97 8.44 -4.17
N THR A 51 14.16 9.36 -4.68
CA THR A 51 13.57 10.50 -3.96
C THR A 51 12.40 10.07 -3.09
N ILE A 52 11.54 9.16 -3.58
CA ILE A 52 10.34 8.68 -2.88
C ILE A 52 10.72 7.78 -1.69
N ARG A 53 11.77 6.96 -1.82
CA ARG A 53 12.20 6.01 -0.77
C ARG A 53 12.83 6.68 0.47
N LYS A 54 13.20 7.96 0.43
CA LYS A 54 13.85 8.65 1.57
C LYS A 54 12.86 9.20 2.61
N GLY A 55 11.57 9.32 2.27
CA GLY A 55 10.55 9.90 3.16
C GLY A 55 9.50 8.93 3.69
N LEU A 56 9.42 7.71 3.14
CA LEU A 56 8.39 6.75 3.54
C LEU A 56 8.81 5.99 4.80
N LYS A 57 7.98 6.10 5.84
CA LYS A 57 8.07 5.22 7.01
C LYS A 57 7.90 3.78 6.55
N ARG A 58 8.76 2.88 7.03
CA ARG A 58 8.71 1.45 6.70
C ARG A 58 7.31 0.89 7.00
N LEU A 59 6.85 -0.03 6.16
CA LEU A 59 5.60 -0.73 6.39
C LEU A 59 5.70 -1.54 7.69
N ARG A 60 4.59 -1.67 8.43
CA ARG A 60 4.57 -2.42 9.70
C ARG A 60 5.04 -3.86 9.53
N VAL A 61 4.77 -4.47 8.38
CA VAL A 61 5.19 -5.83 8.06
C VAL A 61 6.72 -5.93 7.99
N ASP A 62 7.37 -4.96 7.35
CA ASP A 62 8.83 -4.92 7.23
C ASP A 62 9.49 -4.58 8.57
N GLU A 63 8.83 -3.81 9.43
CA GLU A 63 9.29 -3.49 10.79
C GLU A 63 9.31 -4.74 11.68
N ILE A 64 8.30 -5.62 11.55
CA ILE A 64 8.21 -6.89 12.30
C ILE A 64 9.29 -7.89 11.85
N LEU A 65 9.68 -7.86 10.56
CA LEU A 65 10.73 -8.73 10.02
C LEU A 65 12.15 -8.33 10.49
N GLN A 66 12.32 -7.17 11.12
CA GLN A 66 13.64 -6.74 11.61
C GLN A 66 13.96 -7.38 12.96
N PRO A 67 15.25 -7.60 13.28
CA PRO A 67 15.65 -8.06 14.59
C PRO A 67 15.29 -7.00 15.65
N GLN A 68 14.26 -7.27 16.45
CA GLN A 68 13.82 -6.39 17.54
C GLN A 68 14.68 -6.54 18.81
N SER A 69 15.68 -7.42 18.80
CA SER A 69 16.58 -7.65 19.93
C SER A 69 17.70 -6.61 19.98
N ARG A 70 18.00 -6.10 21.18
CA ARG A 70 19.17 -5.23 21.45
C ARG A 70 20.50 -5.88 21.08
N TYR A 71 20.54 -7.21 21.04
CA TYR A 71 21.69 -7.97 20.58
C TYR A 71 21.51 -8.27 19.09
N GLU A 72 22.54 -7.95 18.31
CA GLU A 72 22.62 -8.31 16.91
C GLU A 72 22.40 -9.82 16.78
N ALA A 73 21.43 -10.23 15.97
CA ALA A 73 21.23 -11.64 15.68
C ALA A 73 22.55 -12.18 15.13
N LEU A 74 23.13 -13.17 15.82
CA LEU A 74 24.36 -13.83 15.38
C LEU A 74 24.08 -14.49 14.02
N ARG A 75 24.26 -13.72 12.94
CA ARG A 75 24.24 -14.24 11.59
C ARG A 75 25.36 -15.28 11.55
N ASN A 76 24.98 -16.54 11.39
CA ASN A 76 25.90 -17.60 11.07
C ASN A 76 26.61 -17.17 9.77
N LYS A 77 27.80 -16.60 9.88
CA LYS A 77 28.64 -16.33 8.72
C LYS A 77 28.78 -17.67 7.99
N PRO A 78 28.60 -17.72 6.66
CA PRO A 78 28.85 -18.94 5.91
C PRO A 78 30.25 -19.44 6.29
N PHE A 79 30.32 -20.71 6.68
CA PHE A 79 31.51 -21.32 7.26
C PHE A 79 32.65 -21.23 6.25
N LYS A 80 33.52 -20.23 6.40
CA LYS A 80 34.73 -20.13 5.59
C LYS A 80 35.64 -21.26 6.03
N GLU A 81 35.94 -22.20 5.14
CA GLU A 81 36.87 -23.28 5.44
C GLU A 81 38.24 -22.69 5.76
N LEU A 82 38.58 -22.65 7.05
CA LEU A 82 39.86 -22.17 7.52
C LEU A 82 40.98 -23.09 6.99
N SER A 83 42.09 -22.47 6.57
CA SER A 83 43.30 -23.17 6.18
C SER A 83 43.87 -23.99 7.35
N LYS A 84 44.73 -24.98 7.06
CA LYS A 84 45.34 -25.85 8.10
C LYS A 84 46.13 -25.05 9.14
N SER A 85 46.72 -23.91 8.78
CA SER A 85 47.45 -23.02 9.70
C SER A 85 46.51 -22.30 10.66
N GLU A 86 45.46 -21.68 10.12
CA GLU A 86 44.44 -20.97 10.92
C GLU A 86 43.73 -21.91 11.88
N LYS A 87 43.45 -23.16 11.46
CA LYS A 87 42.88 -24.20 12.35
C LYS A 87 43.82 -24.54 13.52
N LYS A 88 45.13 -24.56 13.30
CA LYS A 88 46.14 -24.85 14.34
C LYS A 88 46.22 -23.69 15.34
N GLU A 89 46.21 -22.45 14.85
CA GLU A 89 46.23 -21.24 15.68
C GLU A 89 44.95 -21.12 16.52
N MET A 90 43.77 -21.31 15.91
CA MET A 90 42.49 -21.34 16.63
C MET A 90 42.47 -22.44 17.70
N ARG A 91 43.08 -23.60 17.44
CA ARG A 91 43.17 -24.69 18.44
C ARG A 91 44.08 -24.32 19.62
N VAL A 92 45.15 -23.57 19.38
CA VAL A 92 46.03 -23.05 20.45
C VAL A 92 45.31 -21.98 21.26
N GLN A 93 44.65 -21.03 20.61
CA GLN A 93 43.86 -19.99 21.29
C GLN A 93 42.71 -20.57 22.09
N ASN A 94 41.93 -21.51 21.53
CA ASN A 94 40.86 -22.18 22.26
C ASN A 94 41.36 -22.97 23.47
N LYS A 95 42.56 -23.57 23.39
CA LYS A 95 43.19 -24.21 24.57
C LYS A 95 43.60 -23.20 25.63
N MET A 96 44.08 -22.01 25.26
CA MET A 96 44.41 -20.97 26.23
C MET A 96 43.16 -20.37 26.88
N ILE A 97 42.12 -20.11 26.08
CA ILE A 97 40.83 -19.62 26.57
C ILE A 97 40.21 -20.64 27.51
N SER A 98 40.17 -21.93 27.14
CA SER A 98 39.67 -23.02 27.99
C SER A 98 40.42 -23.14 29.32
N ARG A 99 41.74 -22.97 29.34
CA ARG A 99 42.51 -22.98 30.59
C ARG A 99 42.22 -21.77 31.48
N ASN A 100 42.02 -20.60 30.88
CA ASN A 100 41.70 -19.39 31.63
C ASN A 100 40.25 -19.42 32.15
N THR A 101 39.30 -19.93 31.36
CA THR A 101 37.91 -20.11 31.80
C THR A 101 37.82 -21.18 32.88
N GLU A 102 38.53 -22.30 32.77
CA GLU A 102 38.58 -23.31 33.84
C GLU A 102 39.17 -22.75 35.14
N LYS A 103 40.23 -21.93 35.06
CA LYS A 103 40.78 -21.24 36.24
C LYS A 103 39.76 -20.29 36.85
N GLN A 104 39.06 -19.50 36.03
CA GLN A 104 38.07 -18.53 36.48
C GLN A 104 36.84 -19.23 37.09
N ILE A 105 36.40 -20.35 36.52
CA ILE A 105 35.33 -21.20 37.07
C ILE A 105 35.75 -21.80 38.41
N ARG A 106 36.96 -22.37 38.50
CA ARG A 106 37.50 -22.89 39.78
C ARG A 106 37.56 -21.79 40.82
N GLU A 107 38.02 -20.59 40.45
CA GLU A 107 38.10 -19.44 41.34
C GLU A 107 36.70 -18.97 41.82
N MET A 108 35.70 -19.02 40.94
CA MET A 108 34.30 -18.76 41.30
C MET A 108 33.67 -19.84 42.18
N LEU A 109 34.13 -21.10 42.09
CA LEU A 109 33.69 -22.18 42.99
C LEU A 109 34.37 -22.12 44.36
N THR A 110 35.64 -21.71 44.42
CA THR A 110 36.41 -21.66 45.69
C THR A 110 36.18 -20.39 46.48
N LYS A 111 35.77 -19.29 45.83
CA LYS A 111 35.36 -18.08 46.54
C LYS A 111 33.95 -18.30 47.10
N PRO A 112 33.72 -18.21 48.42
CA PRO A 112 32.38 -18.23 48.95
C PRO A 112 31.60 -17.07 48.30
N LYS A 113 30.46 -17.39 47.67
CA LYS A 113 29.57 -16.38 47.07
C LYS A 113 29.33 -15.32 48.15
N PRO A 114 29.52 -14.02 47.87
CA PRO A 114 29.08 -13.01 48.82
C PRO A 114 27.60 -13.29 49.08
N SER A 115 27.23 -13.42 50.35
CA SER A 115 25.85 -13.54 50.80
C SER A 115 25.12 -12.30 50.32
N VAL A 116 24.57 -12.37 49.11
CA VAL A 116 23.62 -11.39 48.63
C VAL A 116 22.40 -11.64 49.49
N ASN A 117 22.25 -10.84 50.54
CA ASN A 117 20.98 -10.61 51.21
C ASN A 117 20.00 -10.13 50.14
N LYS A 118 19.42 -11.07 49.40
CA LYS A 118 18.38 -10.83 48.39
C LYS A 118 17.08 -10.54 49.13
N LYS A 119 16.98 -9.34 49.69
CA LYS A 119 15.69 -8.65 49.77
C LYS A 119 15.30 -8.34 48.33
N GLY A 120 14.50 -9.20 47.69
CA GLY A 120 13.94 -8.94 46.36
C GLY A 120 14.08 -10.06 45.32
N ALA A 121 14.42 -11.30 45.68
CA ALA A 121 14.12 -12.42 44.78
C ALA A 121 12.65 -12.78 44.97
N ALA A 122 11.81 -12.39 44.02
CA ALA A 122 10.48 -12.97 43.89
C ALA A 122 10.63 -14.50 43.84
N PRO A 123 9.85 -15.27 44.62
CA PRO A 123 9.85 -16.71 44.47
C PRO A 123 9.53 -17.02 43.01
N ALA A 124 10.30 -17.91 42.40
CA ALA A 124 9.93 -18.48 41.12
C ALA A 124 8.63 -19.27 41.34
N LEU A 125 7.49 -18.58 41.18
CA LEU A 125 6.17 -19.16 41.32
C LEU A 125 6.04 -20.23 40.24
N VAL A 126 5.75 -21.45 40.68
CA VAL A 126 5.50 -22.60 39.82
C VAL A 126 4.40 -22.22 38.82
N SER A 127 4.69 -22.33 37.53
CA SER A 127 3.74 -22.00 36.46
C SER A 127 2.44 -22.80 36.65
N GLY A 128 1.33 -22.11 36.91
CA GLY A 128 -0.01 -22.71 37.05
C GLY A 128 -0.55 -22.85 38.48
N ALA A 129 0.24 -22.51 39.51
CA ALA A 129 -0.21 -22.58 40.91
C ALA A 129 -0.82 -21.27 41.44
N TYR A 130 -1.02 -20.27 40.57
CA TYR A 130 -1.53 -18.96 40.97
C TYR A 130 -2.75 -18.57 40.14
N ASP A 131 -3.82 -18.15 40.82
CA ASP A 131 -5.03 -17.63 40.20
C ASP A 131 -4.78 -16.20 39.71
N VAL A 132 -4.72 -16.05 38.39
CA VAL A 132 -4.43 -14.77 37.73
C VAL A 132 -5.54 -13.75 37.95
N TRP A 133 -6.73 -14.18 38.39
CA TRP A 133 -7.89 -13.33 38.64
C TRP A 133 -8.11 -13.03 40.12
N ALA A 134 -7.30 -13.59 41.02
CA ALA A 134 -7.38 -13.29 42.44
C ALA A 134 -6.79 -11.90 42.73
N ASP A 135 -7.51 -11.09 43.52
CA ASP A 135 -7.13 -9.73 43.88
C ASP A 135 -5.85 -9.66 44.74
N GLU A 136 -5.47 -10.77 45.38
CA GLU A 136 -4.33 -10.83 46.29
C GLU A 136 -3.28 -11.85 45.81
N VAL A 137 -2.18 -11.34 45.25
CA VAL A 137 -1.00 -12.15 44.88
C VAL A 137 -0.03 -12.19 46.07
N PRO A 138 0.15 -13.32 46.77
CA PRO A 138 1.12 -13.41 47.85
C PRO A 138 2.54 -13.24 47.29
N GLY A 139 3.24 -12.18 47.73
CA GLY A 139 4.64 -11.89 47.39
C GLY A 139 4.88 -10.73 46.40
N LEU A 140 3.84 -10.05 45.92
CA LEU A 140 3.98 -8.92 44.97
C LEU A 140 4.07 -7.53 45.63
N GLU A 141 3.89 -7.42 46.95
CA GLU A 141 3.86 -6.14 47.68
C GLU A 141 5.18 -5.35 47.66
N THR A 142 6.31 -6.00 47.37
CA THR A 142 7.65 -5.37 47.47
C THR A 142 8.29 -5.02 46.13
N VAL A 143 7.64 -5.30 45.00
CA VAL A 143 8.20 -5.01 43.68
C VAL A 143 7.93 -3.54 43.32
N ARG A 144 8.94 -2.68 43.49
CA ARG A 144 8.93 -1.31 42.97
C ARG A 144 8.84 -1.35 41.44
N VAL A 145 7.62 -1.25 40.91
CA VAL A 145 7.36 -1.15 39.48
C VAL A 145 7.99 0.16 38.96
N LYS A 146 8.97 0.06 38.07
CA LYS A 146 9.52 1.24 37.37
C LYS A 146 8.38 1.92 36.62
N ARG A 147 8.24 3.24 36.80
CA ARG A 147 7.18 4.07 36.21
C ARG A 147 7.09 3.80 34.69
N LYS A 148 5.93 3.32 34.26
CA LYS A 148 5.61 3.07 32.84
C LYS A 148 5.55 4.41 32.11
N THR A 149 5.97 4.41 30.85
CA THR A 149 5.71 5.50 29.89
C THR A 149 4.22 5.86 29.88
N PRO A 150 3.86 7.13 29.62
CA PRO A 150 2.45 7.51 29.55
C PRO A 150 1.75 6.60 28.54
N LEU A 151 0.67 5.94 29.00
CA LEU A 151 -0.16 5.13 28.14
C LEU A 151 -0.74 6.03 27.05
N PRO A 152 -0.89 5.54 25.80
CA PRO A 152 -1.68 6.26 24.81
C PRO A 152 -3.05 6.59 25.38
N ALA A 153 -3.63 7.73 24.99
CA ALA A 153 -4.95 8.15 25.43
C ALA A 153 -5.93 6.97 25.38
N SER A 154 -6.75 6.82 26.43
CA SER A 154 -7.79 5.79 26.48
C SER A 154 -8.62 5.91 25.22
N VAL A 155 -8.58 4.87 24.39
CA VAL A 155 -9.48 4.81 23.24
C VAL A 155 -10.83 4.43 23.83
N ASP A 156 -11.78 5.37 23.80
CA ASP A 156 -13.16 5.17 24.24
C ASP A 156 -13.89 4.29 23.21
N LEU A 157 -13.42 3.06 23.05
CA LEU A 157 -14.10 2.03 22.28
C LEU A 157 -15.03 1.28 23.22
N GLU A 158 -16.26 1.10 22.79
CA GLU A 158 -17.20 0.23 23.48
C GLU A 158 -16.61 -1.18 23.57
N ALA A 159 -16.73 -1.77 24.76
CA ALA A 159 -16.27 -3.12 25.01
C ALA A 159 -17.15 -4.11 24.23
N VAL A 160 -16.65 -4.54 23.06
CA VAL A 160 -17.27 -5.52 22.14
C VAL A 160 -18.67 -5.12 21.66
N SER A 161 -18.78 -4.75 20.38
CA SER A 161 -20.09 -4.55 19.73
C SER A 161 -20.85 -5.88 19.66
N LEU A 162 -21.99 -5.97 20.33
CA LEU A 162 -22.89 -7.11 20.20
C LEU A 162 -23.55 -7.09 18.80
N PRO A 163 -23.73 -8.25 18.14
CA PRO A 163 -24.41 -8.33 16.85
C PRO A 163 -25.92 -8.04 17.00
N HIS A 164 -26.53 -7.49 15.95
CA HIS A 164 -27.97 -7.22 15.93
C HIS A 164 -28.77 -8.55 15.95
N PRO A 165 -29.86 -8.68 16.73
CA PRO A 165 -30.64 -9.93 16.84
C PRO A 165 -31.21 -10.42 15.49
N GLY A 166 -31.52 -9.48 14.58
CA GLY A 166 -31.95 -9.76 13.21
C GLY A 166 -30.93 -10.48 12.32
N GLN A 167 -29.67 -10.62 12.76
CA GLN A 167 -28.63 -11.38 12.06
C GLN A 167 -28.54 -12.85 12.51
N SER A 168 -29.37 -13.27 13.47
CA SER A 168 -29.46 -14.67 13.86
C SER A 168 -30.03 -15.52 12.74
N TYR A 169 -29.81 -16.84 12.80
CA TYR A 169 -30.33 -17.77 11.78
C TYR A 169 -31.87 -17.85 11.74
N ASN A 170 -32.52 -17.53 12.87
CA ASN A 170 -33.97 -17.51 13.01
C ASN A 170 -34.41 -16.18 13.68
N PRO A 171 -34.35 -15.06 12.95
CA PRO A 171 -34.66 -13.75 13.50
C PRO A 171 -36.18 -13.54 13.60
N ASP A 172 -36.62 -12.66 14.51
CA ASP A 172 -37.98 -12.14 14.45
C ASP A 172 -38.16 -11.32 13.16
N ALA A 173 -39.38 -11.30 12.61
CA ALA A 173 -39.65 -10.66 11.33
C ALA A 173 -39.35 -9.14 11.37
N LYS A 174 -39.59 -8.51 12.53
CA LYS A 174 -39.29 -7.09 12.77
C LYS A 174 -37.78 -6.84 12.78
N ASP A 175 -37.05 -7.60 13.61
CA ASP A 175 -35.61 -7.45 13.75
C ASP A 175 -34.86 -7.70 12.43
N HIS A 176 -35.34 -8.65 11.62
CA HIS A 176 -34.80 -8.88 10.27
C HIS A 176 -35.06 -7.70 9.35
N ALA A 177 -36.28 -7.16 9.34
CA ALA A 177 -36.62 -5.98 8.54
C ALA A 177 -35.74 -4.78 8.93
N ASP A 178 -35.52 -4.56 10.22
CA ASP A 178 -34.67 -3.47 10.72
C ASP A 178 -33.22 -3.61 10.23
N VAL A 179 -32.65 -4.82 10.21
CA VAL A 179 -31.30 -5.08 9.66
C VAL A 179 -31.25 -4.76 8.17
N VAL A 180 -32.24 -5.19 7.40
CA VAL A 180 -32.31 -4.93 5.95
C VAL A 180 -32.42 -3.44 5.67
N ILE A 181 -33.25 -2.73 6.44
CA ILE A 181 -33.43 -1.28 6.34
C ILE A 181 -32.12 -0.55 6.68
N ALA A 182 -31.46 -0.93 7.78
CA ALA A 182 -30.17 -0.35 8.17
C ALA A 182 -29.10 -0.56 7.09
N ALA A 183 -28.99 -1.77 6.54
CA ALA A 183 -28.07 -2.09 5.45
C ALA A 183 -28.35 -1.25 4.19
N ALA A 184 -29.64 -1.08 3.84
CA ALA A 184 -30.02 -0.23 2.71
C ALA A 184 -29.61 1.24 2.91
N TYR A 185 -29.79 1.78 4.11
CA TYR A 185 -29.35 3.15 4.42
C TYR A 185 -27.83 3.31 4.32
N GLU A 186 -27.05 2.33 4.77
CA GLU A 186 -25.60 2.34 4.64
C GLU A 186 -25.15 2.32 3.18
N GLU A 187 -25.77 1.48 2.34
CA GLU A 187 -25.44 1.43 0.91
C GLU A 187 -25.78 2.75 0.20
N VAL A 188 -26.95 3.34 0.47
CA VAL A 188 -27.32 4.66 -0.06
C VAL A 188 -26.34 5.74 0.39
N LYS A 189 -25.86 5.67 1.64
CA LYS A 189 -24.85 6.61 2.14
C LYS A 189 -23.51 6.46 1.41
N LYS A 190 -23.03 5.22 1.24
CA LYS A 190 -21.81 4.92 0.48
C LYS A 190 -21.91 5.38 -0.96
N GLU A 191 -23.06 5.17 -1.60
CA GLU A 191 -23.31 5.61 -2.98
C GLU A 191 -23.24 7.14 -3.09
N LYS A 192 -23.92 7.87 -2.21
CA LYS A 192 -23.83 9.34 -2.14
C LYS A 192 -22.41 9.85 -1.90
N GLU A 193 -21.65 9.17 -1.05
CA GLU A 193 -20.23 9.52 -0.83
C GLU A 193 -19.41 9.29 -2.10
N LYS A 194 -19.59 8.15 -2.79
CA LYS A 194 -18.94 7.88 -4.08
C LYS A 194 -19.31 8.93 -5.13
N GLU A 195 -20.57 9.33 -5.22
CA GLU A 195 -21.03 10.40 -6.11
C GLU A 195 -20.38 11.75 -5.78
N LYS A 196 -20.28 12.10 -4.50
CA LYS A 196 -19.56 13.32 -4.07
C LYS A 196 -18.09 13.30 -4.49
N TYR A 197 -17.40 12.17 -4.34
CA TYR A 197 -16.01 12.04 -4.79
C TYR A 197 -15.90 12.11 -6.32
N LYS A 198 -16.80 11.44 -7.05
CA LYS A 198 -16.87 11.53 -8.52
C LYS A 198 -17.10 12.98 -8.98
N ALA A 199 -18.02 13.70 -8.34
CA ALA A 199 -18.31 15.09 -8.65
C ALA A 199 -17.09 15.99 -8.38
N LYS A 200 -16.37 15.79 -7.26
CA LYS A 200 -15.12 16.51 -6.99
C LYS A 200 -14.06 16.24 -8.06
N ILE A 201 -13.85 14.98 -8.46
CA ILE A 201 -12.91 14.63 -9.53
C ILE A 201 -13.28 15.32 -10.86
N VAL A 202 -14.57 15.42 -11.19
CA VAL A 202 -15.02 16.12 -12.41
C VAL A 202 -14.77 17.63 -12.32
N VAL A 203 -14.98 18.24 -11.15
CA VAL A 203 -14.70 19.67 -10.93
C VAL A 203 -13.20 19.96 -10.98
N ASP A 204 -12.37 19.11 -10.38
CA ASP A 204 -10.91 19.25 -10.42
C ASP A 204 -10.38 19.05 -11.86
N ARG A 205 -10.92 18.07 -12.62
CA ARG A 205 -10.62 17.95 -14.05
C ARG A 205 -11.02 19.16 -14.87
N ARG A 206 -12.10 19.89 -14.53
CA ARG A 206 -12.47 21.14 -15.22
C ARG A 206 -11.48 22.26 -14.92
N ARG A 207 -10.97 22.33 -13.69
CA ARG A 207 -9.94 23.31 -13.30
C ARG A 207 -8.61 23.11 -14.02
N ASP A 208 -8.23 21.85 -14.27
CA ASP A 208 -6.97 21.53 -14.96
C ASP A 208 -6.96 21.97 -16.44
N TYR A 209 -8.12 22.21 -17.06
CA TYR A 209 -8.21 22.75 -18.44
C TYR A 209 -8.28 24.29 -18.50
N ASP A 210 -8.65 24.96 -17.42
CA ASP A 210 -8.80 26.42 -17.40
C ASP A 210 -7.48 27.15 -17.09
N ASP A 211 -6.45 26.44 -16.60
CA ASP A 211 -5.11 26.99 -16.30
C ASP A 211 -4.10 26.86 -17.46
N TYR A 212 -4.45 26.20 -18.57
CA TYR A 212 -3.63 26.24 -19.79
C TYR A 212 -3.94 27.51 -20.60
N ASP A 213 -3.27 28.61 -20.24
CA ASP A 213 -2.77 29.67 -21.12
C ASP A 213 -3.62 30.07 -22.35
N LEU A 214 -4.94 30.23 -22.18
CA LEU A 214 -5.82 30.86 -23.19
C LEU A 214 -5.34 32.27 -23.56
N LYS A 215 -4.65 32.97 -22.66
CA LYS A 215 -3.98 34.25 -22.94
C LYS A 215 -2.75 34.11 -23.84
N GLY A 216 -1.99 33.02 -23.71
CA GLY A 216 -0.86 32.71 -24.59
C GLY A 216 -1.32 32.34 -26.00
N LEU A 217 -2.36 31.50 -26.10
CA LEU A 217 -2.92 31.06 -27.38
C LEU A 217 -3.61 32.22 -28.13
N MET A 218 -4.34 33.09 -27.42
CA MET A 218 -5.00 34.24 -28.02
C MET A 218 -4.02 35.32 -28.46
N LYS A 219 -2.87 35.46 -27.77
CA LYS A 219 -1.78 36.34 -28.19
C LYS A 219 -1.08 35.83 -29.45
N LEU A 220 -0.87 34.51 -29.56
CA LEU A 220 -0.27 33.89 -30.74
C LEU A 220 -1.20 34.00 -31.97
N LEU A 221 -2.52 33.89 -31.77
CA LEU A 221 -3.49 34.14 -32.83
C LEU A 221 -3.58 35.62 -33.24
N SER A 222 -3.46 36.57 -32.32
CA SER A 222 -3.44 38.00 -32.69
C SER A 222 -2.16 38.40 -33.42
N GLU A 223 -1.02 37.82 -33.05
CA GLU A 223 0.27 38.09 -33.69
C GLU A 223 0.33 37.54 -35.12
N THR A 224 -0.34 36.41 -35.40
CA THR A 224 -0.48 35.89 -36.78
C THR A 224 -1.43 36.71 -37.65
N VAL A 225 -2.39 37.44 -37.08
CA VAL A 225 -3.34 38.27 -37.86
C VAL A 225 -2.72 39.62 -38.22
N GLU A 226 -1.85 40.19 -37.38
CA GLU A 226 -1.18 41.46 -37.68
C GLU A 226 -0.09 41.34 -38.76
N GLU A 227 0.46 40.14 -39.02
CA GLU A 227 1.45 39.92 -40.07
C GLU A 227 0.85 39.73 -41.48
N GLU A 228 -0.42 39.32 -41.60
CA GLU A 228 -1.07 39.10 -42.90
C GLU A 228 -1.76 40.35 -43.49
N GLU A 229 -2.02 41.40 -42.69
CA GLU A 229 -2.70 42.61 -43.18
C GLU A 229 -1.80 43.61 -43.93
N THR A 230 -0.51 43.33 -44.11
CA THR A 230 0.45 44.25 -44.77
C THR A 230 0.83 43.89 -46.22
N ASN A 231 0.29 42.81 -46.80
CA ASN A 231 0.55 42.44 -48.19
C ASN A 231 -0.71 41.97 -48.92
N GLY A 232 -1.47 42.91 -49.50
CA GLY A 232 -2.56 42.56 -50.40
C GLY A 232 -3.51 43.68 -50.82
N GLU A 233 -3.03 44.75 -51.45
CA GLU A 233 -3.89 45.55 -52.34
C GLU A 233 -4.02 44.83 -53.69
N VAL A 234 -5.22 44.32 -54.05
CA VAL A 234 -5.78 44.34 -55.42
C VAL A 234 -7.32 44.32 -55.35
N GLU A 235 -7.91 45.06 -56.29
CA GLU A 235 -9.29 45.54 -56.50
C GLU A 235 -10.42 44.51 -56.70
N GLU A 236 -11.64 45.08 -56.80
CA GLU A 236 -12.89 44.57 -57.39
C GLU A 236 -13.75 43.68 -56.49
N GLY A 237 -15.07 43.82 -56.35
CA GLY A 237 -16.09 44.57 -57.06
C GLY A 237 -17.45 44.07 -56.55
N PHE A 238 -18.13 44.87 -55.72
CA PHE A 238 -19.38 44.46 -55.05
C PHE A 238 -20.57 44.48 -56.03
N ARG A 239 -21.02 43.32 -56.52
CA ARG A 239 -22.36 43.16 -57.09
C ARG A 239 -23.33 42.69 -55.99
N LYS A 240 -24.19 43.59 -55.54
CA LYS A 240 -25.35 43.26 -54.70
C LYS A 240 -26.42 42.60 -55.58
N VAL A 241 -26.78 41.36 -55.27
CA VAL A 241 -28.03 40.75 -55.73
C VAL A 241 -29.01 40.81 -54.56
N ASN A 242 -30.03 41.66 -54.72
CA ASN A 242 -31.19 41.68 -53.84
C ASN A 242 -31.93 40.34 -53.92
N VAL A 243 -32.34 39.83 -52.77
CA VAL A 243 -33.40 38.83 -52.67
C VAL A 243 -34.41 39.37 -51.66
N ASP A 244 -35.49 39.91 -52.19
CA ASP A 244 -36.76 40.14 -51.49
C ASP A 244 -37.58 38.81 -51.51
N PRO A 245 -38.63 38.67 -50.68
CA PRO A 245 -38.90 37.53 -49.78
C PRO A 245 -39.36 36.21 -50.43
#